data_AF-A0A7J5AFU7-F1
#
_entry.id   AF-A0A7J5AFU7-F1
#
_cell.length_a   1.000
_cell.length_b   1.000
_cell.length_c   1.000
_cell.angle_alpha   90.00
_cell.angle_beta   90.00
_cell.angle_gamma   90.00
#
_symmetry.space_group_name_H-M   'P 1'
#
loop_
_entity.id
_entity.type
_entity.pdbx_description
1 polymer ?
#
loop_
_entity_poly.entity_id
_entity_poly.type
_entity_poly.pdbx_seq_one_letter_code
_entity_poly.pdbx_strand_id
1 'polypeptide(L)'
;MLGFRSVFTTHRERNHLQPLVREQLDRWIAGPKGWDPSALQENRWATIGDNVRALLLQHEGQDGSTSTRVRIAETKPDGQWIIQLTVHTPNARERAAWAWIDIESPDPDSEDPRS
;
A
#
# COMPACT_ATOMS: atom_id res chain seq x y z
N MET A 1 7.80 12.97 -8.14
CA MET A 1 6.69 13.88 -7.71
C MET A 1 5.59 13.12 -6.92
N LEU A 2 4.98 13.70 -5.88
CA LEU A 2 3.80 13.13 -5.19
C LEU A 2 2.54 13.41 -6.04
N GLY A 3 1.91 12.38 -6.61
CA GLY A 3 0.76 12.53 -7.50
C GLY A 3 -0.54 12.76 -6.75
N PHE A 4 -0.87 11.86 -5.81
CA PHE A 4 -2.10 11.93 -5.01
C PHE A 4 -1.89 11.37 -3.60
N ARG A 5 -2.60 11.93 -2.62
CA ARG A 5 -2.68 11.43 -1.25
C ARG A 5 -4.12 11.43 -0.76
N SER A 6 -4.51 10.38 -0.04
CA SER A 6 -5.79 10.36 0.67
C SER A 6 -5.64 9.64 2.01
N VAL A 7 -6.36 10.13 3.02
CA VAL A 7 -6.36 9.59 4.38
C VAL A 7 -7.79 9.39 4.83
N PHE A 8 -8.07 8.20 5.36
CA PHE A 8 -9.36 7.80 5.89
C PHE A 8 -9.17 7.43 7.36
N THR A 9 -10.10 7.85 8.22
CA THR A 9 -10.06 7.58 9.65
C THR A 9 -11.37 6.97 10.11
N THR A 10 -11.32 6.05 11.06
CA THR A 10 -12.52 5.48 11.66
C THR A 10 -12.37 5.23 13.16
N HIS A 11 -13.37 5.69 13.91
CA HIS A 11 -13.54 5.35 15.32
C HIS A 11 -14.40 4.09 15.50
N ARG A 12 -15.42 3.91 14.66
CA ARG A 12 -16.29 2.73 14.64
C ARG A 12 -15.60 1.62 13.85
N GLU A 13 -15.74 0.38 14.30
CA GLU A 13 -15.13 -0.78 13.63
C GLU A 13 -13.60 -0.68 13.44
N ARG A 14 -12.90 0.09 14.28
CA ARG A 14 -11.43 0.26 14.22
C ARG A 14 -10.67 -1.08 14.17
N ASN A 15 -11.17 -2.10 14.88
CA ASN A 15 -10.57 -3.43 14.91
C ASN A 15 -10.76 -4.21 13.59
N HIS A 16 -11.68 -3.78 12.71
CA HIS A 16 -11.95 -4.40 11.41
C HIS A 16 -11.34 -3.64 10.24
N LEU A 17 -10.73 -2.47 10.47
CA LEU A 17 -10.18 -1.66 9.36
C LEU A 17 -9.13 -2.43 8.57
N GLN A 18 -8.18 -3.09 9.26
CA GLN A 18 -7.10 -3.82 8.61
C GLN A 18 -7.60 -4.99 7.71
N PRO A 19 -8.46 -5.92 8.18
CA PRO A 19 -8.98 -6.97 7.32
C PRO A 19 -9.85 -6.43 6.17
N LEU A 20 -10.67 -5.39 6.40
CA LEU A 20 -11.48 -4.77 5.34
C LEU A 20 -10.60 -4.13 4.26
N VAL A 21 -9.56 -3.40 4.66
CA VAL A 21 -8.63 -2.78 3.71
C VAL A 21 -7.85 -3.84 2.93
N ARG A 22 -7.45 -4.94 3.57
CA ARG A 22 -6.80 -6.07 2.88
C ARG A 22 -7.72 -6.67 1.81
N GLU A 23 -8.98 -6.91 2.14
CA GLU A 23 -9.96 -7.44 1.18
C GLU A 23 -10.16 -6.49 0.00
N GLN A 24 -10.29 -5.18 0.25
CA GLN A 24 -10.42 -4.19 -0.82
C GLN A 24 -9.19 -4.12 -1.71
N LEU A 25 -7.99 -4.21 -1.13
CA LEU A 25 -6.74 -4.27 -1.87
C LEU A 25 -6.69 -5.50 -2.78
N ASP A 26 -6.97 -6.69 -2.23
CA ASP A 26 -6.93 -7.93 -3.00
C ASP A 26 -7.92 -7.92 -4.16
N ARG A 27 -9.14 -7.40 -3.94
CA ARG A 27 -10.14 -7.21 -5.01
C ARG A 27 -9.68 -6.23 -6.09
N TRP A 28 -9.01 -5.13 -5.69
CA TRP A 28 -8.49 -4.15 -6.63
C TRP A 28 -7.31 -4.67 -7.44
N ILE A 29 -6.41 -5.44 -6.82
CA ILE A 29 -5.29 -6.13 -7.48
C ILE A 29 -5.82 -7.16 -8.49
N ALA A 30 -6.78 -7.99 -8.09
CA ALA A 30 -7.30 -9.05 -8.95
C ALA A 30 -8.23 -8.56 -10.06
N GLY A 31 -9.17 -7.67 -9.75
CA GLY A 31 -10.23 -7.28 -10.69
C GLY A 31 -9.78 -6.19 -11.67
N PRO A 32 -9.71 -4.92 -11.25
CA PRO A 32 -9.28 -3.81 -12.10
C PRO A 32 -7.87 -3.93 -12.68
N LYS A 33 -6.93 -4.55 -11.96
CA LYS A 33 -5.53 -4.62 -12.38
C LYS A 33 -5.15 -5.96 -13.03
N GLY A 34 -5.87 -7.04 -12.77
CA GLY A 34 -5.56 -8.36 -13.31
C GLY A 34 -4.24 -8.97 -12.79
N TRP A 35 -3.76 -8.48 -11.65
CA TRP A 35 -2.55 -8.97 -10.98
C TRP A 35 -2.88 -10.10 -9.99
N ASP A 36 -1.86 -10.82 -9.53
CA ASP A 36 -2.00 -11.91 -8.57
C ASP A 36 -1.87 -11.41 -7.11
N PRO A 37 -2.98 -11.31 -6.35
CA PRO A 37 -2.92 -10.92 -4.94
C PRO A 37 -2.28 -12.01 -4.05
N SER A 38 -2.26 -13.27 -4.49
CA SER A 38 -1.70 -14.37 -3.71
C SER A 38 -0.16 -14.36 -3.69
N ALA A 39 0.46 -13.71 -4.67
CA ALA A 39 1.90 -13.48 -4.71
C ALA A 39 2.38 -12.44 -3.67
N LEU A 40 1.48 -11.68 -3.04
CA LEU A 40 1.83 -10.71 -2.01
C LEU A 40 2.29 -11.41 -0.72
N GLN A 41 3.60 -11.40 -0.47
CA GLN A 41 4.23 -12.04 0.69
C GLN A 41 4.78 -11.01 1.67
N GLU A 42 4.68 -11.32 2.96
CA GLU A 42 5.23 -10.48 4.02
C GLU A 42 6.76 -10.42 3.96
N ASN A 43 7.31 -9.22 4.20
CA ASN A 43 8.73 -8.93 4.32
C ASN A 43 9.58 -9.30 3.09
N ARG A 44 8.94 -9.41 1.91
CA ARG A 44 9.63 -9.73 0.66
C ARG A 44 9.01 -8.99 -0.52
N TRP A 45 9.86 -8.48 -1.40
CA TRP A 45 9.42 -8.02 -2.72
C TRP A 45 9.08 -9.22 -3.61
N ALA A 46 7.83 -9.28 -4.06
CA ALA A 46 7.34 -10.30 -4.98
C ALA A 46 6.84 -9.67 -6.28
N THR A 47 6.96 -10.39 -7.39
CA THR A 47 6.31 -10.01 -8.66
C THR A 47 4.85 -10.42 -8.58
N ILE A 48 3.94 -9.47 -8.80
CA ILE A 48 2.48 -9.70 -8.73
C ILE A 48 1.81 -9.51 -10.10
N GLY A 49 2.54 -9.00 -11.09
CA GLY A 49 2.08 -8.81 -12.46
C GLY A 49 3.24 -8.41 -13.38
N ASP A 50 2.97 -8.23 -14.67
CA ASP A 50 4.00 -7.86 -15.65
C ASP A 50 4.61 -6.50 -15.32
N ASN A 51 5.91 -6.48 -15.05
CA ASN A 51 6.64 -5.29 -14.58
C ASN A 51 6.07 -4.67 -13.29
N VAL A 52 5.36 -5.47 -12.48
CA VAL A 52 4.77 -5.03 -11.21
C VAL A 52 5.31 -5.85 -10.05
N ARG A 53 5.90 -5.14 -9.08
CA ARG A 53 6.40 -5.74 -7.84
C ARG A 53 5.68 -5.14 -6.64
N ALA A 54 5.50 -5.94 -5.60
CA ALA A 54 4.90 -5.49 -4.36
C ALA A 54 5.65 -5.98 -3.13
N LEU A 55 5.59 -5.20 -2.06
CA LEU A 55 6.12 -5.50 -0.74
C LEU A 55 5.00 -5.30 0.28
N LEU A 56 4.73 -6.32 1.08
CA LEU A 56 3.86 -6.25 2.25
C LEU A 56 4.73 -6.25 3.51
N LEU A 57 4.54 -5.24 4.35
CA LEU A 57 5.17 -5.12 5.67
C LEU A 57 4.09 -5.13 6.73
N GLN A 58 4.30 -5.89 7.78
CA GLN A 58 3.47 -5.86 8.98
C GLN A 58 4.33 -5.53 10.18
N HIS A 59 3.78 -4.77 11.11
CA HIS A 59 4.44 -4.36 12.33
C HIS A 59 3.45 -4.33 13.48
N GLU A 60 3.84 -4.92 14.60
CA GLU A 60 3.15 -4.80 15.88
C GLU A 60 4.02 -3.96 16.81
N GLY A 61 3.45 -2.86 17.31
CA GLY A 61 4.10 -1.96 18.24
C GLY A 61 4.12 -2.54 19.66
N GLN A 62 5.06 -2.10 20.47
CA GLN A 62 5.16 -2.51 21.88
C GLN A 62 3.91 -2.14 22.71
N ASP A 63 3.17 -1.13 22.26
CA ASP A 63 1.91 -0.71 22.87
C ASP A 63 0.71 -1.55 22.41
N GLY A 64 0.93 -2.59 21.60
CA GLY A 64 -0.11 -3.44 21.01
C GLY A 64 -0.80 -2.84 19.79
N SER A 65 -0.30 -1.71 19.25
CA SER A 65 -0.81 -1.19 17.98
C SER A 65 -0.34 -2.06 16.81
N THR A 66 -1.11 -2.11 15.72
CA THR A 66 -0.72 -2.81 14.50
C THR A 66 -0.63 -1.86 13.34
N SER A 67 0.34 -2.11 12.45
CA SER A 67 0.49 -1.38 11.20
C SER A 67 0.73 -2.37 10.06
N THR A 68 0.08 -2.13 8.93
CA THR A 68 0.37 -2.82 7.67
C THR A 68 0.75 -1.78 6.63
N ARG A 69 1.79 -2.05 5.85
CA ARG A 69 2.14 -1.25 4.68
C ARG A 69 2.27 -2.15 3.46
N VAL A 70 1.55 -1.82 2.41
CA VAL A 70 1.77 -2.38 1.08
C VAL A 70 2.38 -1.31 0.21
N ARG A 71 3.47 -1.64 -0.48
CA ARG A 71 4.09 -0.80 -1.51
C ARG A 71 4.08 -1.58 -2.82
N ILE A 72 3.47 -1.02 -3.85
CA ILE A 72 3.42 -1.58 -5.21
C ILE A 72 4.20 -0.64 -6.11
N ALA A 73 5.09 -1.21 -6.92
CA ALA A 73 5.85 -0.51 -7.95
C ALA A 73 5.47 -1.09 -9.32
N GLU A 74 4.88 -0.26 -10.17
CA GLU A 74 4.47 -0.60 -11.53
C GLU A 74 5.39 0.16 -12.50
N THR A 75 6.26 -0.57 -13.20
CA THR A 75 7.18 0.02 -14.18
C THR A 75 6.52 0.02 -15.55
N LYS A 76 6.48 1.21 -16.18
CA LYS A 76 5.94 1.45 -17.50
C LYS A 76 6.98 2.16 -18.38
N PRO A 77 6.75 2.28 -19.70
CA PRO A 77 7.66 3.00 -20.59
C PRO A 77 7.87 4.48 -20.22
N ASP A 78 6.87 5.12 -19.60
CA ASP A 78 6.90 6.50 -19.13
C ASP A 78 7.48 6.66 -17.71
N GLY A 79 7.99 5.56 -17.12
CA GLY A 79 8.64 5.54 -15.82
C GLY A 79 7.92 4.67 -14.79
N GLN A 80 8.21 4.90 -13.51
CA GLN A 80 7.71 4.06 -12.42
C GLN A 80 6.60 4.75 -11.62
N TRP A 81 5.46 4.07 -11.51
CA TRP A 81 4.38 4.43 -10.61
C TRP A 81 4.56 3.70 -9.28
N ILE A 82 4.42 4.41 -8.16
CA ILE A 82 4.42 3.81 -6.82
C ILE A 82 3.05 4.03 -6.18
N ILE A 83 2.47 2.94 -5.66
CA ILE A 83 1.26 2.99 -4.83
C ILE A 83 1.64 2.48 -3.45
N GLN A 84 1.41 3.29 -2.42
CA GLN A 84 1.68 2.90 -1.04
C GLN A 84 0.41 3.02 -0.21
N LEU A 85 0.01 1.93 0.42
CA LEU A 85 -1.12 1.85 1.33
C LEU A 85 -0.60 1.53 2.72
N THR A 86 -0.79 2.43 3.68
CA THR A 86 -0.49 2.20 5.09
C THR A 86 -1.78 2.17 5.89
N VAL A 87 -1.98 1.11 6.67
CA VAL A 87 -3.09 0.98 7.61
C VAL A 87 -2.52 0.89 9.00
N HIS A 88 -3.12 1.61 9.94
CA HIS A 88 -2.71 1.58 11.34
C HIS A 88 -3.92 1.46 12.25
N THR A 89 -3.84 0.52 13.18
CA THR A 89 -4.82 0.30 14.23
C THR A 89 -4.11 0.57 15.56
N PRO A 90 -4.37 1.71 16.22
CA PRO A 90 -3.80 1.98 17.54
C PRO A 90 -4.39 0.99 18.56
N ASN A 91 -3.71 0.69 19.66
CA ASN A 91 -4.30 -0.11 20.76
C ASN A 91 -5.28 0.71 21.62
N ALA A 92 -4.95 1.99 21.85
CA ALA A 92 -5.74 2.90 22.67
C ALA A 92 -7.16 3.12 22.11
N ARG A 93 -8.20 2.91 22.94
CA ARG A 93 -9.61 2.84 22.51
C ARG A 93 -10.17 4.15 21.99
N GLU A 94 -9.65 5.26 22.49
CA GLU A 94 -10.02 6.62 22.12
C GLU A 94 -9.44 7.07 20.77
N ARG A 95 -8.41 6.37 20.27
CA ARG A 95 -7.75 6.71 19.00
C ARG A 95 -8.43 6.01 17.82
N ALA A 96 -8.65 6.77 16.75
CA ALA A 96 -9.13 6.24 15.49
C ALA A 96 -8.07 5.35 14.82
N ALA A 97 -8.52 4.26 14.19
CA ALA A 97 -7.71 3.59 13.18
C ALA A 97 -7.73 4.43 11.90
N TRP A 98 -6.69 4.28 11.08
CA TRP A 98 -6.59 5.03 9.83
C TRP A 98 -5.97 4.21 8.71
N ALA A 99 -6.35 4.56 7.48
CA ALA A 99 -5.73 4.06 6.26
C ALA A 99 -5.30 5.27 5.43
N TRP A 100 -4.10 5.22 4.91
CA TRP A 100 -3.49 6.28 4.11
C TRP A 100 -2.96 5.64 2.82
N ILE A 101 -3.43 6.16 1.68
CA ILE A 101 -2.92 5.84 0.36
C ILE A 101 -2.11 7.01 -0.23
N ASP A 102 -0.94 6.69 -0.77
CA ASP A 102 -0.10 7.55 -1.60
C ASP A 102 0.00 6.96 -3.00
N ILE A 103 -0.06 7.82 -4.00
CA ILE A 103 0.25 7.48 -5.39
C ILE A 103 1.32 8.47 -5.87
N GLU A 104 2.48 7.95 -6.23
CA GLU A 104 3.58 8.70 -6.82
C GLU A 104 3.60 8.38 -8.32
N SER A 105 3.50 9.42 -9.13
CA SER A 105 3.65 9.30 -10.59
C SER A 105 5.14 9.38 -10.96
N PRO A 106 5.51 8.83 -12.14
CA PRO A 106 6.82 9.08 -12.72
C PRO A 106 7.12 10.58 -12.74
N ASP A 107 8.38 10.93 -12.50
CA ASP A 107 8.85 12.30 -12.65
C ASP A 107 9.26 12.51 -14.11
N PRO A 108 8.64 13.43 -14.86
CA PRO A 108 9.04 13.69 -16.24
C PRO A 108 10.47 14.25 -16.33
N ASP A 109 10.97 14.83 -15.24
CA ASP A 109 12.28 15.50 -15.16
C ASP A 109 13.32 14.68 -14.38
N SER A 110 13.08 13.39 -14.08
CA SER A 110 14.16 12.54 -13.58
C SER A 110 15.13 12.23 -14.72
N GLU A 111 16.10 13.12 -14.94
CA GLU A 111 17.24 12.87 -15.82
C GLU A 111 17.83 11.49 -15.51
N ASP A 112 18.01 10.68 -16.55
CA ASP A 112 18.81 9.45 -16.46
C ASP A 112 20.23 9.87 -16.04
N PRO A 113 20.75 9.46 -14.88
CA PRO A 113 22.09 9.84 -14.42
C PRO A 113 23.23 9.23 -15.27
N ARG A 114 22.93 8.75 -16.48
CA ARG A 114 23.86 8.16 -17.45
C ARG A 114 23.80 8.77 -18.85
N SER A 115 23.15 9.93 -19.05
CA SER A 115 23.22 10.67 -20.31
C SER A 115 24.47 11.54 -20.41
#